data_AF-A0A811UNF6-F1
#
_entry.id   AF-A0A811UNF6-F1
#
_cell.length_a   1.000
_cell.length_b   1.000
_cell.length_c   1.000
_cell.angle_alpha   90.00
_cell.angle_beta   90.00
_cell.angle_gamma   90.00
#
_symmetry.space_group_name_H-M   'P 1'
#
loop_
_entity.id
_entity.type
_entity.pdbx_description
1 polymer ?
#
loop_
_entity_poly.entity_id
_entity_poly.type
_entity_poly.pdbx_seq_one_letter_code
_entity_poly.pdbx_strand_id
1 'polypeptide(L)'
;MHKSRIEVDPLLGRSLVTTEPVKKGEIVVEESPFAMGPKQNSGIVCLGCYRDLIFGEDGDSLDRCEKCDWPLCSACFDNPDHTGECEVFAKAKVHFAGNISEDGVCSQLDCITPLRILCQPNNMQNIGKQGTKFDVSRI
;
A
#
# COMPACT_ATOMS: atom_id res chain seq x y z
N MET A 1 -22.09 10.66 14.83
CA MET A 1 -23.02 9.89 13.99
C MET A 1 -22.45 9.92 12.58
N HIS A 2 -22.26 8.76 11.94
CA HIS A 2 -21.75 8.72 10.56
C HIS A 2 -22.81 9.32 9.62
N LYS A 3 -22.40 10.13 8.64
CA LYS A 3 -23.30 10.74 7.64
C LYS A 3 -23.76 9.75 6.55
N SER A 4 -23.31 8.51 6.66
CA SER A 4 -23.56 7.45 5.71
C SER A 4 -23.81 6.13 6.42
N ARG A 5 -24.52 5.23 5.73
CA ARG A 5 -24.78 3.86 6.16
C ARG A 5 -24.71 2.92 4.96
N ILE A 6 -24.46 1.64 5.22
CA ILE A 6 -24.52 0.59 4.19
C ILE A 6 -25.98 0.16 4.00
N GLU A 7 -26.43 0.11 2.75
CA GLU A 7 -27.70 -0.49 2.35
C GLU A 7 -27.46 -1.56 1.28
N VAL A 8 -28.44 -2.45 1.09
CA VAL A 8 -28.40 -3.45 0.02
C VAL A 8 -29.48 -3.09 -0.98
N ASP A 9 -29.06 -2.62 -2.14
CA ASP A 9 -29.92 -2.40 -3.29
C ASP A 9 -30.09 -3.71 -4.09
N PRO A 10 -31.32 -4.09 -4.48
CA PRO A 10 -31.56 -5.33 -5.21
C PRO A 10 -30.85 -5.45 -6.57
N LEU A 11 -30.50 -4.32 -7.22
CA LEU A 11 -29.84 -4.28 -8.52
C LEU A 11 -28.32 -4.05 -8.38
N LEU A 12 -27.91 -3.16 -7.49
CA LEU A 12 -26.51 -2.70 -7.36
C LEU A 12 -25.73 -3.42 -6.24
N GLY A 13 -26.41 -4.15 -5.36
CA GLY A 13 -25.81 -4.81 -4.21
C GLY A 13 -25.52 -3.84 -3.06
N ARG A 14 -24.39 -4.02 -2.36
CA ARG A 14 -24.03 -3.16 -1.22
C ARG A 14 -23.67 -1.75 -1.69
N SER A 15 -24.39 -0.76 -1.20
CA SER A 15 -24.16 0.65 -1.48
C SER A 15 -23.96 1.43 -0.18
N LEU A 16 -23.28 2.57 -0.30
CA LEU A 16 -23.15 3.53 0.78
C LEU A 16 -24.13 4.68 0.53
N VAL A 17 -25.08 4.88 1.43
CA VAL A 17 -26.16 5.86 1.30
C VAL A 17 -26.02 6.93 2.38
N THR A 18 -26.17 8.20 2.00
CA THR A 18 -26.16 9.34 2.93
C THR A 18 -27.41 9.33 3.81
N THR A 19 -27.26 9.57 5.11
CA THR A 19 -28.39 9.59 6.06
C THR A 19 -29.04 10.96 6.19
N GLU A 20 -28.45 11.99 5.59
CA GLU A 20 -28.91 13.38 5.57
C GLU A 20 -28.44 14.10 4.29
N PRO A 21 -29.03 15.25 3.91
CA PRO A 21 -28.56 16.04 2.77
C PRO A 21 -27.10 16.50 2.94
N VAL A 22 -26.27 16.28 1.92
CA VAL A 22 -24.84 16.63 1.91
C VAL A 22 -24.62 17.86 1.03
N LYS A 23 -23.75 18.78 1.47
CA LYS A 23 -23.38 19.96 0.69
C LYS A 23 -22.18 19.66 -0.23
N LYS A 24 -22.08 20.38 -1.34
CA LYS A 24 -20.92 20.31 -2.22
C LYS A 24 -19.62 20.59 -1.43
N GLY A 25 -18.61 19.74 -1.59
CA GLY A 25 -17.31 19.84 -0.90
C GLY A 25 -17.29 19.21 0.50
N GLU A 26 -18.39 18.60 0.94
CA GLU A 26 -18.46 17.93 2.24
C GLU A 26 -17.89 16.50 2.17
N ILE A 27 -17.14 16.11 3.21
CA ILE A 27 -16.59 14.77 3.35
C ILE A 27 -17.68 13.84 3.86
N VAL A 28 -18.08 12.86 3.05
CA VAL A 28 -19.08 11.84 3.42
C VAL A 28 -18.43 10.65 4.11
N VAL A 29 -17.24 10.26 3.64
CA VAL A 29 -16.43 9.16 4.21
C VAL A 29 -14.96 9.53 4.19
N GLU A 30 -14.30 9.18 5.27
CA GLU A 30 -12.85 9.18 5.42
C GLU A 30 -12.45 7.87 6.09
N GLU A 31 -11.65 7.07 5.39
CA GLU A 31 -11.12 5.80 5.89
C GLU A 31 -9.63 5.75 5.60
N SER A 32 -8.86 5.21 6.55
CA SER A 32 -7.45 4.92 6.32
C SER A 32 -7.31 3.59 5.56
N PRO A 33 -6.31 3.46 4.68
CA PRO A 33 -6.10 2.23 3.91
C PRO A 33 -5.69 1.09 4.84
N PHE A 34 -6.21 -0.11 4.59
CA PHE A 34 -5.83 -1.29 5.36
C PHE A 34 -4.35 -1.64 5.24
N ALA A 35 -3.79 -1.46 4.04
CA ALA A 35 -2.37 -1.58 3.77
C ALA A 35 -1.99 -0.64 2.63
N MET A 36 -0.72 -0.20 2.61
CA MET A 36 -0.12 0.55 1.51
C MET A 36 1.04 -0.25 0.94
N GLY A 37 1.26 -0.16 -0.36
CA GLY A 37 2.40 -0.81 -1.00
C GLY A 37 2.57 -0.36 -2.45
N PRO A 38 3.61 -0.88 -3.13
CA PRO A 38 3.86 -0.60 -4.54
C PRO A 38 2.62 -0.89 -5.40
N LYS A 39 2.44 -0.07 -6.43
CA LYS A 39 1.41 -0.30 -7.45
C LYS A 39 1.78 -1.58 -8.21
N GLN A 40 0.76 -2.38 -8.57
CA GLN A 40 0.98 -3.52 -9.44
C GLN A 40 1.64 -3.09 -10.75
N ASN A 41 2.62 -3.87 -11.22
CA ASN A 41 3.44 -3.58 -12.39
C ASN A 41 4.22 -2.25 -12.27
N SER A 42 4.66 -1.85 -11.08
CA SER A 42 5.59 -0.71 -10.94
C SER A 42 7.01 -1.11 -11.34
N GLY A 43 7.87 -0.12 -11.59
CA GLY A 43 9.31 -0.32 -11.56
C GLY A 43 9.81 -0.58 -10.12
N ILE A 44 11.12 -0.55 -9.93
CA ILE A 44 11.72 -0.72 -8.60
C ILE A 44 11.52 0.57 -7.79
N VAL A 45 10.76 0.46 -6.71
CA VAL A 45 10.49 1.57 -5.80
C VAL A 45 10.93 1.24 -4.37
N CYS A 46 11.24 2.27 -3.60
CA CYS A 46 11.52 2.12 -2.17
C CYS A 46 10.27 1.63 -1.45
N LEU A 47 10.41 0.55 -0.66
CA LEU A 47 9.28 -0.01 0.10
C LEU A 47 8.74 0.91 1.20
N GLY A 48 9.47 1.96 1.58
CA GLY A 48 9.01 2.94 2.59
C GLY A 48 8.31 4.17 2.01
N CYS A 49 8.88 4.77 0.96
CA CYS A 49 8.39 6.06 0.43
C CYS A 49 7.95 6.03 -1.03
N TYR A 50 8.04 4.86 -1.69
CA TYR A 50 7.58 4.63 -3.06
C TYR A 50 8.25 5.48 -4.14
N ARG A 51 9.33 6.20 -3.83
CA ARG A 51 10.18 6.82 -4.86
C ARG A 51 10.84 5.72 -5.70
N ASP A 52 11.06 6.03 -6.96
CA ASP A 52 11.85 5.18 -7.83
C ASP A 52 13.29 5.03 -7.29
N LEU A 53 13.81 3.81 -7.41
CA LEU A 53 15.19 3.47 -7.07
C LEU A 53 15.91 3.00 -8.33
N ILE A 54 17.19 3.33 -8.40
CA ILE A 54 18.04 2.95 -9.53
C ILE A 54 18.89 1.76 -9.09
N PHE A 55 18.79 0.68 -9.83
CA PHE A 55 19.57 -0.55 -9.65
C PHE A 55 20.43 -0.75 -10.90
N GLY A 56 21.65 -1.24 -10.72
CA GLY A 56 22.52 -1.62 -11.83
C GLY A 56 21.94 -2.78 -12.65
N GLU A 57 22.51 -3.04 -13.82
CA GLU A 57 22.12 -4.18 -14.67
C GLU A 57 22.39 -5.54 -13.98
N ASP A 58 23.32 -5.58 -13.03
CA ASP A 58 23.61 -6.70 -12.15
C ASP A 58 22.67 -6.80 -10.93
N GLY A 59 21.72 -5.86 -10.82
CA GLY A 59 20.81 -5.72 -9.70
C GLY A 59 21.47 -5.12 -8.45
N ASP A 60 22.69 -4.59 -8.49
CA ASP A 60 23.32 -4.02 -7.30
C ASP A 60 22.83 -2.58 -7.02
N SER A 61 22.71 -2.25 -5.72
CA SER A 61 22.33 -0.92 -5.25
C SER A 61 22.62 -0.75 -3.75
N LEU A 62 22.97 0.48 -3.34
CA LEU A 62 23.01 0.86 -1.92
C LEU A 62 21.60 1.00 -1.31
N ASP A 63 20.55 1.05 -2.13
CA ASP A 63 19.16 1.19 -1.68
C ASP A 63 18.52 -0.17 -1.38
N ARG A 64 19.15 -0.95 -0.49
CA ARG A 64 18.69 -2.26 -0.03
C ARG A 64 18.58 -2.30 1.50
N CYS A 65 17.55 -2.96 2.00
CA CYS A 65 17.40 -3.22 3.43
C CYS A 65 18.47 -4.22 3.90
N GLU A 66 19.30 -3.82 4.87
CA GLU A 66 20.36 -4.69 5.43
C GLU A 66 19.84 -6.00 6.07
N LYS A 67 18.55 -6.05 6.44
CA LYS A 67 17.94 -7.21 7.11
C LYS A 67 17.38 -8.24 6.13
N CYS A 68 16.67 -7.79 5.10
CA CYS A 68 15.95 -8.67 4.19
C CYS A 68 16.43 -8.62 2.73
N ASP A 69 17.31 -7.68 2.38
CA ASP A 69 17.86 -7.45 1.03
C ASP A 69 16.87 -6.83 0.01
N TRP A 70 15.66 -6.44 0.43
CA TRP A 70 14.67 -5.82 -0.47
C TRP A 70 14.82 -4.29 -0.60
N PRO A 71 14.30 -3.66 -1.67
CA PRO A 71 14.58 -2.26 -2.00
C PRO A 71 14.10 -1.27 -0.94
N LEU A 72 15.03 -0.55 -0.33
CA LEU A 72 14.75 0.41 0.74
C LEU A 72 15.85 1.46 0.77
N CYS A 73 15.48 2.72 0.60
CA CYS A 73 16.46 3.80 0.76
C CYS A 73 16.81 3.98 2.24
N SER A 74 18.01 4.49 2.51
CA SER A 74 18.54 4.69 3.87
C SER A 74 17.61 5.52 4.78
N ALA A 75 16.89 6.49 4.22
CA ALA A 75 15.94 7.32 4.97
C ALA A 75 14.68 6.56 5.45
N CYS A 76 14.41 5.38 4.90
CA CYS A 76 13.23 4.56 5.20
C CYS A 76 13.55 3.31 6.02
N PHE A 77 14.76 3.19 6.57
CA PHE A 77 15.21 2.01 7.31
C PHE A 77 14.24 1.60 8.45
N ASP A 78 13.70 2.58 9.17
CA ASP A 78 12.76 2.38 10.28
C ASP A 78 11.29 2.55 9.87
N ASN A 79 10.96 2.41 8.59
CA ASN A 79 9.57 2.54 8.15
C ASN A 79 8.71 1.40 8.72
N PRO A 80 7.64 1.69 9.49
CA PRO A 80 6.84 0.67 10.15
C PRO A 80 6.09 -0.22 9.15
N ASP A 81 5.68 0.31 8.00
CA ASP A 81 4.97 -0.44 6.98
C ASP A 81 5.85 -1.54 6.38
N HIS A 82 7.18 -1.43 6.50
CA HIS A 82 8.12 -2.43 6.00
C HIS A 82 8.33 -3.61 6.97
N THR A 83 8.04 -3.43 8.27
CA THR A 83 8.49 -4.35 9.32
C THR A 83 7.93 -5.76 9.14
N GLY A 84 6.64 -5.87 8.77
CA GLY A 84 5.96 -7.15 8.61
C GLY A 84 6.56 -8.01 7.50
N GLU A 85 6.64 -7.49 6.27
CA GLU A 85 7.20 -8.26 5.16
C GLU A 85 8.72 -8.43 5.27
N CYS A 86 9.43 -7.48 5.89
CA CYS A 86 10.88 -7.59 6.15
C CYS A 86 11.20 -8.86 6.95
N GLU A 87 10.45 -9.12 8.02
CA GLU A 87 10.63 -10.34 8.81
C GLU A 87 10.34 -11.61 8.02
N VAL A 88 9.28 -11.59 7.20
CA VAL A 88 8.91 -12.75 6.38
C VAL A 88 10.03 -13.07 5.39
N PHE A 89 10.53 -12.08 4.65
CA PHE A 89 11.60 -12.27 3.67
C PHE A 89 12.92 -12.69 4.31
N ALA A 90 13.31 -12.07 5.43
CA ALA A 90 14.52 -12.43 6.16
C ALA A 90 14.47 -13.89 6.67
N LYS A 91 13.33 -14.31 7.27
CA LYS A 91 13.14 -15.69 7.75
C LYS A 91 13.12 -16.71 6.60
N ALA A 92 12.46 -16.37 5.49
CA ALA A 92 12.36 -17.23 4.32
C ALA A 92 13.63 -17.23 3.44
N LYS A 93 14.58 -16.32 3.69
CA LYS A 93 15.80 -16.10 2.88
C LYS A 93 15.46 -15.83 1.40
N VAL A 94 14.41 -15.05 1.17
CA VAL A 94 14.01 -14.64 -0.18
C VAL A 94 14.75 -13.36 -0.54
N HIS A 95 15.57 -13.44 -1.57
CA HIS A 95 16.39 -12.33 -2.06
C HIS A 95 15.69 -11.54 -3.16
N PHE A 96 15.95 -10.23 -3.19
CA PHE A 96 15.47 -9.36 -4.27
C PHE A 96 16.48 -9.36 -5.42
N ALA A 97 16.05 -9.84 -6.59
CA ALA A 97 16.94 -10.00 -7.74
C ALA A 97 17.07 -8.72 -8.57
N GLY A 98 16.18 -7.74 -8.42
CA GLY A 98 16.27 -6.47 -9.15
C GLY A 98 15.94 -6.58 -10.63
N ASN A 99 15.29 -7.67 -11.06
CA ASN A 99 14.94 -7.85 -12.46
C ASN A 99 13.82 -6.87 -12.86
N ILE A 100 14.03 -6.17 -13.98
CA ILE A 100 13.04 -5.31 -14.63
C ILE A 100 12.84 -5.82 -16.05
N SER A 101 11.59 -5.94 -16.51
CA SER A 101 11.27 -6.27 -17.90
C SER A 101 11.51 -5.09 -18.85
N GLU A 102 11.46 -5.34 -20.15
CA GLU A 102 11.68 -4.33 -21.19
C GLU A 102 10.73 -3.12 -21.09
N ASP A 103 9.52 -3.31 -20.55
CA ASP A 103 8.52 -2.29 -20.29
C ASP A 103 8.70 -1.56 -18.94
N GLY A 104 9.79 -1.82 -18.23
CA GLY A 104 10.13 -1.13 -16.98
C GLY A 104 9.45 -1.69 -15.73
N VAL A 105 8.91 -2.91 -15.79
CA VAL A 105 8.15 -3.52 -14.70
C VAL A 105 9.01 -4.44 -13.84
N CYS A 106 8.90 -4.31 -12.52
CA CYS A 106 9.49 -5.22 -11.53
C CYS A 106 8.41 -6.08 -10.87
N SER A 107 8.16 -7.28 -11.40
CA SER A 107 7.11 -8.18 -10.90
C SER A 107 7.36 -8.69 -9.47
N GLN A 108 8.59 -8.66 -8.97
CA GLN A 108 8.89 -9.08 -7.60
C GLN A 108 8.17 -8.20 -6.57
N LEU A 109 7.93 -6.92 -6.88
CA LEU A 109 7.25 -6.00 -5.95
C LEU A 109 5.74 -6.21 -5.88
N ASP A 110 5.13 -6.94 -6.81
CA ASP A 110 3.68 -7.20 -6.81
C ASP A 110 3.22 -8.01 -5.59
N CYS A 111 4.13 -8.74 -4.94
CA CYS A 111 3.81 -9.51 -3.74
C CYS A 111 3.76 -8.66 -2.45
N ILE A 112 4.29 -7.43 -2.47
CA ILE A 112 4.44 -6.61 -1.25
C ILE A 112 3.11 -6.22 -0.65
N THR A 113 2.21 -5.63 -1.45
CA THR A 113 0.91 -5.15 -0.94
C THR A 113 0.06 -6.31 -0.38
N PRO A 114 -0.08 -7.45 -1.06
CA PRO A 114 -0.73 -8.64 -0.48
C PRO A 114 -0.07 -9.13 0.80
N LEU A 115 1.27 -9.19 0.87
CA LEU A 115 1.97 -9.61 2.09
C LEU A 115 1.71 -8.66 3.25
N ARG A 116 1.70 -7.35 3.02
CA ARG A 116 1.38 -6.36 4.05
C ARG A 116 -0.03 -6.51 4.59
N ILE A 117 -0.99 -6.88 3.74
CA ILE A 117 -2.36 -7.23 4.16
C ILE A 117 -2.32 -8.44 5.12
N LEU A 118 -1.57 -9.49 4.75
CA LEU A 118 -1.47 -10.72 5.56
C LEU A 118 -0.68 -10.54 6.86
N CYS A 119 0.25 -9.58 6.90
CA CYS A 119 1.06 -9.29 8.08
C CYS A 119 0.35 -8.38 9.10
N GLN A 120 -0.79 -7.77 8.75
CA GLN A 120 -1.54 -6.98 9.73
C GLN A 120 -2.04 -7.89 10.86
N PRO A 121 -1.91 -7.48 12.13
CA PRO A 121 -2.52 -8.20 13.22
C PRO A 121 -4.05 -8.25 13.00
N ASN A 122 -4.70 -9.36 13.37
CA ASN A 122 -6.16 -9.56 13.27
C ASN A 122 -7.02 -8.53 14.05
N ASN A 123 -6.43 -7.46 14.58
CA ASN A 123 -7.07 -6.47 15.43
C ASN A 123 -7.27 -5.16 14.64
N MET A 124 -8.45 -5.07 14.03
CA MET A 124 -8.94 -3.98 13.18
C MET A 124 -9.20 -2.66 13.93
N GLN A 125 -8.29 -2.20 14.80
CA GLN A 125 -8.56 -1.08 15.71
C GLN A 125 -7.72 0.19 15.51
N ASN A 126 -6.71 0.23 14.64
CA ASN A 126 -5.89 1.45 14.51
C ASN A 126 -5.44 1.72 13.06
N ILE A 127 -6.39 1.80 12.13
CA ILE A 127 -6.10 2.31 10.79
C ILE A 127 -6.26 3.83 10.83
N GLY A 128 -5.15 4.54 11.06
CA GLY A 128 -5.16 5.98 11.26
C GLY A 128 -3.83 6.60 10.90
N LYS A 129 -3.70 7.02 9.63
CA LYS A 129 -2.96 8.20 9.13
C LYS A 129 -2.83 8.10 7.60
N GLN A 130 -3.47 9.05 6.91
CA GLN A 130 -3.60 9.21 5.45
C GLN A 130 -4.73 8.38 4.82
N GLY A 131 -5.93 8.95 4.84
CA GLY A 131 -7.14 8.34 4.30
C GLY A 131 -7.49 8.77 2.88
N THR A 132 -8.27 7.92 2.20
CA THR A 132 -8.94 8.29 0.95
C THR A 132 -10.20 9.07 1.28
N LYS A 133 -10.37 10.26 0.69
CA LYS A 133 -11.55 11.11 0.89
C LYS A 133 -12.47 10.97 -0.32
N PHE A 134 -13.73 10.59 -0.07
CA PHE A 134 -14.77 10.69 -1.08
C PHE A 134 -15.43 12.06 -0.97
N ASP A 135 -15.09 12.94 -1.92
CA ASP A 135 -15.64 14.29 -2.03
C ASP A 135 -16.70 14.35 -3.14
N VAL A 136 -17.90 14.78 -2.76
CA VAL A 136 -19.04 14.98 -3.66
C VAL A 136 -18.85 16.12 -4.66
N SER A 137 -17.75 16.89 -4.59
CA SER A 137 -17.39 17.89 -5.61
C SER A 137 -17.00 17.29 -6.97
N ARG A 138 -16.72 15.97 -7.02
CA ARG A 138 -16.31 15.22 -8.22
C ARG A 138 -17.45 14.43 -8.88
N ILE A 139 -18.69 14.62 -8.45
CA ILE A 139 -19.93 14.13 -9.07
C ILE A 139 -20.63 15.34 -9.71
#